data_AF-A0A0N8HZU2-F1
#
_entry.id   AF-A0A0N8HZU2-F1
#
_cell.length_a   1.000
_cell.length_b   1.000
_cell.length_c   1.000
_cell.angle_alpha   90.00
_cell.angle_beta   90.00
_cell.angle_gamma   90.00
#
_symmetry.space_group_name_H-M   'P 1'
#
loop_
_entity.id
_entity.type
_entity.pdbx_description
1 polymer ?
#
loop_
_entity_poly.entity_id
_entity_poly.type
_entity_poly.pdbx_seq_one_letter_code
_entity_poly.pdbx_strand_id
1 'polypeptide(L)'
;MKLSGGQRQRLSIARAMLKDPEILILDEATSDVDTETEMLIQRSIDKLTEDRTTFAIAHRLSTIKDADQILVLEDGQIAERGSHDELLQEDGLYAHLWGVQAGEIDELPEEFIRRAQERHAQADVDVDD
;
A
#
# COMPACT_ATOMS: atom_id res chain seq x y z
N MET A 1 -8.84 -17.37 -24.23
CA MET A 1 -7.76 -16.38 -24.12
C MET A 1 -7.47 -16.16 -22.64
N LYS A 2 -6.19 -16.04 -22.23
CA LYS A 2 -5.83 -15.67 -20.86
C LYS A 2 -5.41 -14.19 -20.86
N LEU A 3 -5.97 -13.39 -19.95
CA LEU A 3 -5.58 -12.00 -19.73
C LEU A 3 -4.28 -11.95 -18.92
N SER A 4 -3.38 -11.00 -19.19
CA SER A 4 -2.22 -10.71 -18.33
C SER A 4 -2.65 -10.15 -16.96
N GLY A 5 -1.74 -10.08 -15.99
CA GLY A 5 -2.00 -9.46 -14.67
C GLY A 5 -2.56 -8.04 -14.79
N GLY A 6 -1.83 -7.15 -15.47
CA GLY A 6 -2.27 -5.78 -15.72
C GLY A 6 -3.58 -5.67 -16.51
N GLN A 7 -3.88 -6.60 -17.43
CA GLN A 7 -5.17 -6.62 -18.12
C GLN A 7 -6.34 -6.97 -17.19
N ARG A 8 -6.16 -7.94 -16.29
CA ARG A 8 -7.19 -8.28 -15.27
C ARG A 8 -7.41 -7.13 -14.29
N GLN A 9 -6.35 -6.42 -13.95
CA GLN A 9 -6.42 -5.25 -13.08
C GLN A 9 -7.19 -4.11 -13.74
N ARG A 10 -6.86 -3.73 -14.98
CA ARG A 10 -7.60 -2.70 -15.72
C ARG A 10 -9.10 -3.03 -15.84
N LEU A 11 -9.44 -4.30 -16.08
CA LEU A 11 -10.83 -4.74 -16.10
C LEU A 11 -11.51 -4.59 -14.72
N SER A 12 -10.80 -4.87 -13.64
CA SER A 12 -11.32 -4.71 -12.27
C SER A 12 -11.55 -3.25 -11.91
N ILE A 13 -10.61 -2.37 -12.27
CA ILE A 13 -10.75 -0.91 -12.13
C ILE A 13 -11.96 -0.43 -12.93
N ALA A 14 -12.09 -0.83 -14.20
CA ALA A 14 -13.24 -0.46 -15.02
C ALA A 14 -14.58 -0.93 -14.43
N ARG A 15 -14.62 -2.13 -13.83
CA ARG A 15 -15.81 -2.62 -13.12
C ARG A 15 -16.13 -1.80 -11.87
N ALA A 16 -15.13 -1.36 -11.12
CA ALA A 16 -15.31 -0.50 -9.96
C ALA A 16 -15.85 0.88 -10.39
N MET A 17 -15.27 1.48 -11.44
CA MET A 17 -15.75 2.74 -12.03
C MET A 17 -17.22 2.64 -12.48
N LEU A 18 -17.60 1.55 -13.15
CA LEU A 18 -18.98 1.33 -13.62
C LEU A 18 -19.98 1.10 -12.48
N LYS A 19 -19.52 0.49 -11.38
CA LYS A 19 -20.38 0.25 -10.19
C LYS A 19 -20.64 1.53 -9.41
N ASP A 20 -19.75 2.51 -9.51
CA ASP A 20 -19.83 3.80 -8.84
C ASP A 20 -20.09 3.70 -7.31
N PRO A 21 -19.27 2.93 -6.54
CA PRO A 21 -19.50 2.74 -5.11
C PRO A 21 -19.12 3.98 -4.28
N GLU A 22 -19.84 4.24 -3.18
CA GLU A 22 -19.49 5.31 -2.21
C GLU A 22 -18.20 4.98 -1.42
N ILE A 23 -17.93 3.69 -1.22
CA ILE A 23 -16.75 3.17 -0.50
C ILE A 23 -15.95 2.28 -1.45
N LEU A 24 -14.66 2.59 -1.58
CA LEU A 24 -13.70 1.85 -2.39
C LEU A 24 -12.64 1.22 -1.49
N ILE A 25 -12.33 -0.05 -1.74
CA ILE A 25 -11.20 -0.75 -1.11
C ILE A 25 -10.26 -1.17 -2.23
N LEU A 26 -9.02 -0.71 -2.17
CA LEU A 26 -7.97 -1.01 -3.12
C LEU A 26 -6.95 -1.90 -2.41
N ASP A 27 -6.92 -3.16 -2.79
CA ASP A 27 -5.95 -4.13 -2.29
C ASP A 27 -4.93 -4.41 -3.39
N GLU A 28 -3.67 -4.05 -3.12
CA GLU A 28 -2.47 -4.35 -3.92
C GLU A 28 -2.70 -4.48 -5.43
N ALA A 29 -2.84 -3.34 -6.12
CA ALA A 29 -3.16 -3.38 -7.54
C ALA A 29 -1.92 -3.59 -8.45
N THR A 30 -0.69 -3.24 -8.05
CA THR A 30 0.40 -2.93 -9.02
C THR A 30 1.58 -3.90 -9.14
N SER A 31 1.51 -5.13 -8.63
CA SER A 31 2.72 -5.98 -8.47
C SER A 31 3.35 -6.59 -9.74
N ASP A 32 2.75 -6.50 -10.94
CA ASP A 32 3.28 -7.15 -12.16
C ASP A 32 3.23 -6.25 -13.43
N VAL A 33 3.66 -5.00 -13.31
CA VAL A 33 3.42 -4.01 -14.37
C VAL A 33 4.66 -3.17 -14.71
N ASP A 34 4.91 -2.97 -16.01
CA ASP A 34 5.87 -1.98 -16.51
C ASP A 34 5.54 -0.54 -16.07
N THR A 35 6.57 0.30 -15.91
CA THR A 35 6.47 1.68 -15.39
C THR A 35 5.43 2.54 -16.11
N GLU A 36 5.33 2.44 -17.44
CA GLU A 36 4.36 3.22 -18.22
C GLU A 36 2.92 2.83 -17.87
N THR A 37 2.64 1.53 -17.79
CA THR A 37 1.32 1.03 -17.44
C THR A 37 0.97 1.35 -15.98
N GLU A 38 1.95 1.37 -15.08
CA GLU A 38 1.73 1.77 -13.70
C GLU A 38 1.28 3.24 -13.59
N MET A 39 1.91 4.16 -14.33
CA MET A 39 1.47 5.56 -14.37
C MET A 39 0.05 5.74 -14.92
N LEU A 40 -0.38 4.87 -15.85
CA LEU A 40 -1.75 4.87 -16.36
C LEU A 40 -2.74 4.34 -15.32
N ILE A 41 -2.36 3.31 -14.58
CA ILE A 41 -3.15 2.73 -13.48
C ILE A 41 -3.30 3.76 -12.37
N GLN A 42 -2.22 4.41 -11.95
CA GLN A 42 -2.25 5.43 -10.89
C GLN A 42 -3.23 6.54 -11.23
N ARG A 43 -3.13 7.14 -12.42
CA ARG A 43 -4.09 8.16 -12.88
C ARG A 43 -5.55 7.68 -12.89
N SER A 44 -5.77 6.40 -13.17
CA SER A 44 -7.11 5.81 -13.16
C SER A 44 -7.62 5.61 -11.73
N ILE A 45 -6.73 5.26 -10.80
CA ILE A 45 -7.00 5.17 -9.37
C ILE A 45 -7.31 6.57 -8.81
N ASP A 46 -6.46 7.57 -9.07
CA ASP A 46 -6.66 8.94 -8.57
C ASP A 46 -8.04 9.50 -8.97
N LYS A 47 -8.43 9.26 -10.23
CA LYS A 47 -9.75 9.64 -10.73
C LYS A 47 -10.89 8.82 -10.11
N LEU A 48 -10.63 7.55 -9.80
CA LEU A 48 -11.62 6.68 -9.17
C LEU A 48 -11.82 7.05 -7.69
N THR A 49 -10.80 7.55 -7.00
CA THR A 49 -10.89 7.92 -5.58
C THR A 49 -11.51 9.30 -5.35
N GLU A 50 -11.53 10.16 -6.38
CA GLU A 50 -12.18 11.47 -6.34
C GLU A 50 -13.65 11.34 -5.87
N ASP A 51 -14.03 12.16 -4.89
CA ASP A 51 -15.35 12.19 -4.26
C ASP A 51 -15.82 10.86 -3.61
N ARG A 52 -14.89 9.98 -3.20
CA ARG A 52 -15.22 8.70 -2.54
C ARG A 52 -14.44 8.48 -1.26
N THR A 53 -15.02 7.71 -0.34
CA THR A 53 -14.26 7.15 0.77
C THR A 53 -13.42 5.99 0.25
N THR A 54 -12.09 6.13 0.29
CA THR A 54 -11.17 5.10 -0.21
C THR A 54 -10.26 4.58 0.89
N PHE A 55 -10.20 3.26 1.03
CA PHE A 55 -9.16 2.56 1.77
C PHE A 55 -8.20 1.91 0.78
N ALA A 56 -6.93 2.28 0.84
CA ALA A 56 -5.89 1.69 0.00
C ALA A 56 -4.86 0.95 0.86
N ILE A 57 -4.62 -0.31 0.53
CA ILE A 57 -3.56 -1.14 1.10
C ILE A 57 -2.44 -1.16 0.07
N ALA A 58 -1.31 -0.57 0.41
CA ALA A 58 -0.24 -0.32 -0.53
C ALA A 58 1.04 -1.06 -0.17
N HIS A 59 1.55 -1.84 -1.13
CA HIS A 59 2.92 -2.34 -1.11
C HIS A 59 3.91 -1.33 -1.68
N ARG A 60 3.42 -0.34 -2.44
CA ARG A 60 4.19 0.81 -2.94
C ARG A 60 3.67 2.07 -2.27
N LEU A 61 4.49 2.66 -1.42
CA LEU A 61 4.12 3.86 -0.67
C LEU A 61 3.90 5.06 -1.58
N SER A 62 4.53 5.10 -2.76
CA SER A 62 4.31 6.13 -3.77
C SER A 62 2.86 6.23 -4.25
N THR A 63 2.09 5.14 -4.19
CA THR A 63 0.67 5.10 -4.55
C THR A 63 -0.24 5.73 -3.50
N ILE A 64 0.23 5.87 -2.25
CA ILE A 64 -0.55 6.41 -1.12
C ILE A 64 0.03 7.69 -0.53
N LYS A 65 1.10 8.24 -1.12
CA LYS A 65 1.75 9.47 -0.63
C LYS A 65 0.80 10.67 -0.57
N ASP A 66 -0.18 10.71 -1.48
CA ASP A 66 -1.15 11.81 -1.61
C ASP A 66 -2.45 11.53 -0.81
N ALA A 67 -2.46 10.48 0.02
CA ALA A 67 -3.62 10.16 0.85
C ALA A 67 -3.82 11.20 1.96
N ASP A 68 -5.08 11.52 2.26
CA ASP A 68 -5.44 12.45 3.34
C ASP A 68 -4.91 11.97 4.71
N GLN A 69 -4.84 10.64 4.89
CA GLN A 69 -4.34 10.00 6.10
C GLN A 69 -3.79 8.61 5.80
N ILE A 70 -2.62 8.32 6.33
CA ILE A 70 -1.94 7.04 6.29
C ILE A 70 -1.99 6.41 7.69
N LEU A 71 -2.28 5.11 7.74
CA LEU A 71 -2.26 4.30 8.95
C LEU A 71 -1.18 3.24 8.80
N VAL A 72 -0.16 3.31 9.66
CA VAL A 72 0.92 2.33 9.69
C VAL A 72 0.55 1.25 10.69
N LEU A 73 0.57 0.00 10.24
CA LEU A 73 0.24 -1.15 11.06
C LEU A 73 1.51 -1.86 11.53
N GLU A 74 1.62 -2.07 12.84
CA GLU A 74 2.63 -2.91 13.50
C GLU A 74 1.89 -3.80 14.51
N ASP A 75 2.17 -5.11 14.55
CA ASP A 75 1.55 -6.04 15.51
C ASP A 75 0.01 -6.04 15.56
N GLY A 76 -0.64 -5.82 14.41
CA GLY A 76 -2.10 -5.74 14.33
C GLY A 76 -2.70 -4.48 14.98
N GLN A 77 -1.87 -3.50 15.32
CA GLN A 77 -2.25 -2.23 15.91
C GLN A 77 -1.81 -1.07 15.01
N ILE A 78 -2.43 0.09 15.19
CA ILE A 78 -2.01 1.32 14.51
C ILE A 78 -0.82 1.87 15.28
N ALA A 79 0.38 1.74 14.71
CA ALA A 79 1.62 2.24 15.28
C ALA A 79 1.81 3.74 15.01
N GLU A 80 1.48 4.17 13.79
CA GLU A 80 1.57 5.57 13.37
C GLU A 80 0.34 5.98 12.56
N ARG A 81 0.02 7.28 12.62
CA ARG A 81 -1.11 7.87 11.91
C ARG A 81 -0.80 9.33 11.57
N GLY A 82 -0.93 9.68 10.30
CA GLY A 82 -0.72 11.06 9.84
C GLY A 82 -0.76 11.13 8.32
N SER A 83 -0.54 12.32 7.78
CA SER A 83 -0.23 12.54 6.36
C SER A 83 1.20 12.08 6.04
N HIS A 84 1.52 11.98 4.76
CA HIS A 84 2.88 11.63 4.31
C HIS A 84 3.95 12.54 4.92
N ASP A 85 3.73 13.86 4.86
CA ASP A 85 4.70 14.86 5.35
C ASP A 85 4.88 14.81 6.87
N GLU A 86 3.80 14.54 7.62
CA GLU A 86 3.86 14.38 9.08
C GLU A 86 4.66 13.13 9.44
N LEU A 87 4.34 11.99 8.80
CA LEU A 87 5.01 10.71 9.09
C LEU A 87 6.49 10.70 8.67
N LEU A 88 6.88 11.44 7.63
CA LEU A 88 8.29 11.63 7.28
C LEU A 88 9.06 12.41 8.34
N GLN A 89 8.42 13.34 9.06
CA GLN A 89 9.08 14.14 10.10
C GLN A 89 9.27 13.39 11.42
N GLU A 90 8.41 12.41 11.70
CA GLU A 90 8.49 11.58 12.91
C GLU A 90 9.66 10.58 12.89
N ASP A 91 10.32 10.38 11.74
CA ASP A 91 11.41 9.40 11.57
C ASP A 91 11.05 7.98 12.05
N GLY A 92 9.76 7.64 11.93
CA GLY A 92 9.17 6.37 12.35
C GLY A 92 9.32 5.24 11.33
N LEU A 93 8.60 4.13 11.53
CA LEU A 93 8.57 3.00 10.60
C LEU A 93 8.15 3.45 9.19
N TYR A 94 7.20 4.37 9.07
CA TYR A 94 6.80 4.92 7.76
C TYR A 94 7.98 5.56 7.02
N ALA A 95 8.71 6.46 7.68
CA ALA A 95 9.82 7.19 7.08
C ALA A 95 10.92 6.24 6.60
N HIS A 96 11.23 5.21 7.39
CA HIS A 96 12.20 4.17 7.04
C HIS A 96 11.72 3.31 5.86
N LEU A 97 10.45 2.88 5.85
CA LEU A 97 9.88 2.15 4.71
C LEU A 97 9.92 2.99 3.44
N TRP A 98 9.61 4.29 3.55
CA TRP A 98 9.71 5.22 2.45
C TRP A 98 11.15 5.32 1.93
N GLY A 99 12.12 5.52 2.82
CA GLY A 99 13.53 5.63 2.45
C GLY A 99 14.04 4.40 1.68
N VAL A 100 13.63 3.20 2.07
CA VAL A 100 13.97 1.96 1.33
C VAL A 100 13.35 1.96 -0.07
N GLN A 101 12.06 2.30 -0.19
CA GLN A 101 11.38 2.29 -1.48
C GLN A 101 11.82 3.42 -2.42
N ALA A 102 12.26 4.55 -1.86
CA ALA A 102 12.83 5.67 -2.60
C ALA A 102 14.30 5.44 -3.00
N GLY A 103 14.95 4.40 -2.44
CA GLY A 103 16.36 4.11 -2.65
C GLY A 103 17.29 5.09 -1.92
N GLU A 104 16.81 5.74 -0.87
CA GLU A 104 17.58 6.65 -0.01
C GLU A 104 18.40 5.88 1.04
N ILE A 105 17.88 4.73 1.47
CA ILE A 105 18.56 3.77 2.34
C ILE A 105 18.45 2.36 1.75
N ASP A 106 19.48 1.54 1.98
CA ASP A 106 19.56 0.20 1.38
C ASP A 106 18.64 -0.82 2.10
N GLU A 107 18.52 -0.71 3.43
CA GLU A 107 17.76 -1.66 4.25
C GLU A 107 17.10 -0.97 5.44
N LEU A 108 16.05 -1.59 5.97
CA LEU A 108 15.40 -1.16 7.21
C LEU A 108 16.35 -1.34 8.41
N PRO A 109 16.27 -0.48 9.44
CA PRO A 109 16.96 -0.71 10.71
C PRO A 109 16.69 -2.11 11.28
N GLU A 110 17.73 -2.74 11.84
CA GLU A 110 17.67 -4.10 12.39
C GLU A 110 16.55 -4.28 13.43
N GLU A 111 16.21 -3.22 14.17
CA GLU A 111 15.12 -3.25 15.12
C GLU A 111 13.77 -3.61 14.48
N PHE A 112 13.42 -2.98 13.35
CA PHE A 112 12.18 -3.25 12.64
C PHE A 112 12.18 -4.65 12.01
N ILE A 113 13.34 -5.09 11.49
CA ILE A 113 13.50 -6.44 10.92
C ILE A 113 13.30 -7.50 12.00
N ARG A 114 13.92 -7.32 13.18
CA ARG A 114 13.79 -8.24 14.32
C ARG A 114 12.33 -8.35 14.77
N ARG A 115 11.63 -7.22 14.95
CA ARG A 115 10.20 -7.21 15.30
C ARG A 115 9.35 -7.94 14.27
N ALA A 116 9.62 -7.74 12.97
CA ALA A 116 8.93 -8.46 11.91
C ALA A 116 9.16 -9.99 11.95
N GLN A 117 10.38 -10.44 12.27
CA GLN A 117 10.71 -11.87 12.41
C GLN A 117 10.05 -12.51 13.63
N GLU A 118 10.02 -11.81 14.77
CA GLU A 118 9.34 -12.27 15.99
C GLU A 118 7.83 -12.49 15.75
N ARG A 119 7.19 -11.62 14.96
CA ARG A 119 5.79 -11.79 14.56
C ARG A 119 5.52 -13.06 13.75
N HIS A 120 6.34 -13.32 12.72
CA HIS A 120 6.16 -14.50 11.88
C HIS A 120 6.27 -15.79 12.73
N ALA A 121 7.22 -15.80 13.67
CA ALA A 121 7.38 -16.93 14.59
C ALA A 121 6.18 -17.13 15.54
N GLN A 122 5.43 -16.08 15.90
CA GLN A 122 4.21 -16.20 16.71
C GLN A 122 2.97 -16.56 15.88
N ALA A 123 2.81 -15.96 14.70
CA ALA A 123 1.67 -16.25 13.82
C ALA A 123 1.67 -17.71 13.33
N ASP A 124 2.83 -18.29 13.07
CA ASP A 124 2.94 -19.70 12.67
C ASP A 124 2.58 -20.68 13.81
N VAL A 125 2.63 -20.24 15.08
CA VAL A 125 2.27 -21.07 16.25
C VAL A 125 0.76 -21.08 16.48
N ASP A 126 0.07 -19.97 16.21
CA ASP A 126 -1.38 -19.83 16.42
C ASP A 126 -2.24 -20.45 15.30
N VAL A 127 -1.63 -20.85 14.15
CA VAL A 127 -2.35 -21.46 13.01
C VAL A 127 -2.44 -23.00 13.13
N ASP A 128 -1.64 -23.61 14.01
CA ASP A 128 -1.58 -25.06 14.23
C ASP A 128 -2.51 -25.59 15.37
N ASP A 129 -3.34 -24.72 15.97
CA ASP A 129 -4.39 -25.05 16.97
C ASP A 129 -5.83 -24.86 16.43
#